data_AF-A0A431NRS3-F1
#
_entry.id   AF-A0A431NRS3-F1
#
_cell.length_a   1.000
_cell.length_b   1.000
_cell.length_c   1.000
_cell.angle_alpha   90.00
_cell.angle_beta   90.00
_cell.angle_gamma   90.00
#
_symmetry.space_group_name_H-M   'P 1'
#
loop_
_entity.id
_entity.type
_entity.pdbx_description
1 polymer ?
#
loop_
_entity_poly.entity_id
_entity_poly.type
_entity_poly.pdbx_seq_one_letter_code
_entity_poly.pdbx_strand_id
1 'polypeptide(L)'
;MRRRRRIYEGKAKVLYEGPEPGTLIQHFKDDATAFNNKKHALIEGKGVLNNRISEYIFTKLGEIGVPTHFVKRINMREQLIREVEIIPLEVVVRNVAAGSLATRLGLEEGSALPRSIIEFYYKNDALGDPMVSEEHITAFGWATPPEIDEVMALALRINDFLVGLFLGIGIRLVDFKVE
;
A
#
# COMPACT_ATOMS: atom_id res chain seq x y z
N MET A 1 16.08 -28.20 -6.27
CA MET A 1 15.98 -26.80 -5.76
C MET A 1 15.14 -26.83 -4.49
N ARG A 2 15.69 -26.39 -3.35
CA ARG A 2 15.00 -26.41 -2.05
C ARG A 2 13.81 -25.45 -2.16
N ARG A 3 12.57 -25.97 -2.09
CA ARG A 3 11.35 -25.13 -2.10
C ARG A 3 11.44 -24.17 -0.91
N ARG A 4 11.53 -22.85 -1.17
CA ARG A 4 11.48 -21.82 -0.12
C ARG A 4 10.15 -21.95 0.63
N ARG A 5 10.18 -21.87 1.97
CA ARG A 5 8.97 -21.97 2.79
C ARG A 5 8.07 -20.77 2.52
N ARG A 6 6.84 -21.02 2.10
CA ARG A 6 5.81 -19.99 1.93
C ARG A 6 5.26 -19.61 3.31
N ILE A 7 5.29 -18.33 3.62
CA ILE A 7 4.79 -17.77 4.89
C ILE A 7 3.34 -17.34 4.73
N TYR A 8 3.05 -16.60 3.66
CA TYR A 8 1.73 -16.04 3.40
C TYR A 8 1.49 -15.90 1.89
N GLU A 9 0.25 -16.03 1.47
CA GLU A 9 -0.19 -15.73 0.11
C GLU A 9 -1.43 -14.85 0.16
N GLY A 10 -1.29 -13.64 -0.38
CA GLY A 10 -2.40 -12.71 -0.57
C GLY A 10 -2.90 -12.70 -2.02
N LYS A 11 -3.80 -11.76 -2.33
CA LYS A 11 -4.39 -11.58 -3.65
C LYS A 11 -3.33 -11.34 -4.75
N ALA A 12 -2.37 -10.44 -4.50
CA ALA A 12 -1.40 -10.01 -5.51
C ALA A 12 0.06 -10.42 -5.23
N LYS A 13 0.35 -10.94 -4.03
CA LYS A 13 1.72 -11.17 -3.55
C LYS A 13 1.82 -12.49 -2.80
N VAL A 14 2.99 -13.12 -2.86
CA VAL A 14 3.37 -14.27 -2.03
C VAL A 14 4.60 -13.89 -1.21
N LEU A 15 4.58 -14.19 0.09
CA LEU A 15 5.71 -13.99 0.98
C LEU A 15 6.37 -15.34 1.26
N TYR A 16 7.69 -15.39 1.04
CA TYR A 16 8.54 -16.53 1.38
C TYR A 16 9.51 -16.13 2.49
N GLU A 17 9.98 -17.14 3.22
CA GLU A 17 11.06 -16.99 4.20
C GLU A 17 12.30 -16.37 3.53
N GLY A 18 12.87 -15.35 4.18
CA GLY A 18 14.08 -14.69 3.72
C GLY A 18 15.35 -15.47 4.03
N PRO A 19 16.50 -15.03 3.48
CA PRO A 19 17.79 -15.66 3.74
C PRO A 19 18.34 -15.39 5.15
N GLU A 20 17.87 -14.32 5.81
CA GLU A 20 18.34 -13.85 7.11
C GLU A 20 17.15 -13.66 8.06
N PRO A 21 17.32 -13.85 9.39
CA PRO A 21 16.28 -13.56 10.37
C PRO A 21 15.74 -12.12 10.23
N GLY A 22 14.43 -11.96 10.34
CA GLY A 22 13.76 -10.65 10.19
C GLY A 22 13.66 -10.16 8.74
N THR A 23 13.89 -11.03 7.75
CA THR A 23 13.70 -10.70 6.33
C THR A 23 12.73 -11.66 5.64
N LEU A 24 12.01 -11.16 4.63
CA LEU A 24 11.11 -11.93 3.78
C LEU A 24 11.41 -11.67 2.30
N ILE A 25 11.10 -12.64 1.46
CA ILE A 25 11.09 -12.49 0.01
C ILE A 25 9.65 -12.27 -0.45
N GLN A 26 9.38 -11.08 -0.98
CA GLN A 26 8.10 -10.71 -1.56
C GLN A 26 8.09 -10.97 -3.06
N HIS A 27 7.21 -11.88 -3.50
CA HIS A 27 6.98 -12.22 -4.89
C HIS A 27 5.70 -11.58 -5.44
N PHE A 28 5.79 -10.92 -6.58
CA PHE A 28 4.67 -10.24 -7.23
C PHE A 28 4.01 -11.13 -8.28
N LYS A 29 2.70 -11.38 -8.10
CA LYS A 29 1.90 -12.19 -9.00
C LYS A 29 1.28 -11.38 -10.15
N ASP A 30 0.96 -12.08 -11.24
CA ASP A 30 0.23 -11.55 -12.38
C ASP A 30 -1.29 -11.51 -12.16
N ASP A 31 -1.77 -12.06 -11.03
CA ASP A 31 -3.15 -11.98 -10.59
C ASP A 31 -3.61 -10.52 -10.41
N ALA A 32 -4.70 -10.18 -11.07
CA ALA A 32 -5.45 -8.94 -10.88
C ALA A 32 -6.84 -9.28 -10.33
N THR A 33 -7.18 -8.68 -9.19
CA THR A 33 -8.47 -8.87 -8.52
C THR A 33 -9.20 -7.55 -8.38
N ALA A 34 -10.50 -7.52 -8.66
CA ALA A 34 -11.36 -6.36 -8.40
C ALA A 34 -12.65 -6.78 -7.68
N PHE A 35 -13.30 -5.81 -7.01
CA PHE A 35 -14.57 -5.99 -6.30
C PHE A 35 -14.56 -7.14 -5.27
N ASN A 36 -13.61 -7.14 -4.34
CA ASN A 36 -13.44 -8.20 -3.33
C ASN A 36 -13.36 -9.60 -3.95
N ASN A 37 -12.41 -9.79 -4.88
CA ASN A 37 -12.19 -11.05 -5.62
C ASN A 37 -13.34 -11.52 -6.53
N LYS A 38 -14.43 -10.74 -6.69
CA LYS A 38 -15.51 -11.12 -7.63
C LYS A 38 -15.06 -11.12 -9.09
N LYS A 39 -14.03 -10.34 -9.43
CA LYS A 39 -13.39 -10.36 -10.74
C LYS A 39 -11.92 -10.73 -10.57
N HIS A 40 -11.50 -11.81 -11.21
CA HIS A 40 -10.11 -12.27 -11.27
C HIS A 40 -9.67 -12.41 -12.72
N ALA A 41 -8.47 -11.94 -13.02
CA ALA A 41 -7.83 -12.11 -14.32
C ALA A 41 -6.31 -12.25 -14.14
N LEU A 42 -5.66 -13.00 -15.03
CA LEU A 42 -4.21 -13.02 -15.15
C LEU A 42 -3.80 -11.97 -16.19
N ILE A 43 -3.01 -10.99 -15.76
CA ILE A 43 -2.44 -9.97 -16.65
C ILE A 43 -0.95 -10.24 -16.75
N GLU A 44 -0.53 -10.82 -17.87
CA GLU A 44 0.86 -11.20 -18.09
C GLU A 44 1.81 -10.00 -17.91
N GLY A 45 2.86 -10.20 -17.12
CA GLY A 45 3.86 -9.17 -16.85
C GLY A 45 3.47 -8.14 -15.79
N LYS A 46 2.23 -8.14 -15.27
CA LYS A 46 1.79 -7.24 -14.19
C LYS A 46 2.71 -7.33 -12.97
N GLY A 47 3.06 -8.53 -12.54
CA GLY A 47 3.93 -8.74 -11.38
C GLY A 47 5.32 -8.16 -11.59
N VAL A 48 5.86 -8.25 -12.81
CA VAL A 48 7.17 -7.67 -13.16
C VAL A 48 7.12 -6.14 -13.11
N LEU A 49 6.07 -5.53 -13.69
CA LEU A 49 5.89 -4.09 -13.66
C LEU A 49 5.71 -3.57 -12.24
N ASN A 50 4.83 -4.20 -11.45
CA ASN A 50 4.58 -3.80 -10.07
C ASN A 50 5.84 -3.93 -9.20
N ASN A 51 6.63 -4.98 -9.38
CA ASN A 51 7.89 -5.14 -8.66
C ASN A 51 8.87 -3.99 -8.96
N ARG A 52 9.01 -3.59 -10.25
CA ARG A 52 9.89 -2.48 -10.66
C ARG A 52 9.40 -1.13 -10.19
N ILE A 53 8.10 -0.85 -10.32
CA ILE A 53 7.50 0.41 -9.87
C ILE A 53 7.63 0.52 -8.34
N SER A 54 7.34 -0.56 -7.61
CA SER A 54 7.46 -0.61 -6.15
C SER A 54 8.90 -0.42 -5.68
N GLU A 55 9.88 -1.09 -6.30
CA GLU A 55 11.31 -0.86 -6.05
C GLU A 55 11.68 0.62 -6.23
N TYR A 56 11.26 1.24 -7.35
CA TYR A 56 11.60 2.62 -7.64
C TYR A 56 11.02 3.56 -6.59
N ILE A 57 9.72 3.44 -6.29
CA ILE A 57 9.04 4.27 -5.29
C ILE A 57 9.68 4.10 -3.90
N PHE A 58 9.89 2.87 -3.44
CA PHE A 58 10.49 2.64 -2.12
C PHE A 58 11.94 3.11 -2.02
N THR A 59 12.73 2.98 -3.10
CA THR A 59 14.08 3.53 -3.16
C THR A 59 14.04 5.06 -3.01
N LYS A 60 13.14 5.72 -3.74
CA LYS A 60 12.98 7.18 -3.68
C LYS A 60 12.46 7.69 -2.33
N LEU A 61 11.55 6.97 -1.70
CA LEU A 61 11.12 7.24 -0.32
C LEU A 61 12.27 7.08 0.67
N GLY A 62 13.10 6.05 0.50
CA GLY A 62 14.31 5.84 1.31
C GLY A 62 15.33 6.97 1.18
N GLU A 63 15.55 7.47 -0.04
CA GLU A 63 16.48 8.60 -0.31
C GLU A 63 16.10 9.88 0.46
N ILE A 64 14.81 10.12 0.70
CA ILE A 64 14.34 11.27 1.49
C ILE A 64 14.21 10.98 2.98
N GLY A 65 14.58 9.77 3.44
CA GLY A 65 14.53 9.37 4.86
C GLY A 65 13.16 8.95 5.37
N VAL A 66 12.27 8.44 4.50
CA VAL A 66 11.07 7.72 4.93
C VAL A 66 11.47 6.27 5.24
N PRO A 67 11.21 5.75 6.45
CA PRO A 67 11.49 4.36 6.78
C PRO A 67 10.58 3.43 5.97
N THR A 68 11.14 2.38 5.37
CA THR A 68 10.38 1.41 4.58
C THR A 68 10.86 -0.01 4.86
N HIS A 69 10.01 -0.99 4.58
CA HIS A 69 10.41 -2.39 4.66
C HIS A 69 11.36 -2.80 3.52
N PHE A 70 11.52 -2.00 2.47
CA PHE A 70 12.26 -2.39 1.28
C PHE A 70 13.76 -2.47 1.57
N VAL A 71 14.40 -3.56 1.14
CA VAL A 71 15.85 -3.74 1.24
C VAL A 71 16.49 -3.67 -0.14
N LYS A 72 16.09 -4.55 -1.06
CA LYS A 72 16.59 -4.57 -2.45
C LYS A 72 15.74 -5.46 -3.35
N ARG A 73 15.76 -5.21 -4.66
CA ARG A 73 15.23 -6.17 -5.64
C ARG A 73 16.15 -7.38 -5.80
N ILE A 74 15.57 -8.56 -5.92
CA ILE A 74 16.29 -9.83 -6.13
C ILE A 74 16.28 -10.21 -7.62
N ASN A 75 15.12 -10.12 -8.26
CA ASN A 75 14.95 -10.40 -9.68
C ASN A 75 13.72 -9.67 -10.24
N MET A 76 13.27 -10.03 -11.44
CA MET A 76 12.13 -9.36 -12.10
C MET A 76 10.81 -9.44 -11.33
N ARG A 77 10.62 -10.42 -10.44
CA ARG A 77 9.36 -10.62 -9.69
C ARG A 77 9.51 -10.59 -8.18
N GLU A 78 10.74 -10.60 -7.67
CA GLU A 78 11.02 -10.73 -6.25
C GLU A 78 11.85 -9.56 -5.72
N GLN A 79 11.53 -9.15 -4.49
CA GLN A 79 12.32 -8.21 -3.71
C GLN A 79 12.44 -8.69 -2.26
N LEU A 80 13.58 -8.37 -1.65
CA LEU A 80 13.89 -8.62 -0.26
C LEU A 80 13.33 -7.46 0.57
N ILE A 81 12.57 -7.79 1.60
CA ILE A 81 11.95 -6.84 2.52
C ILE A 81 12.27 -7.23 3.97
N ARG A 82 12.17 -6.27 4.89
CA ARG A 82 12.16 -6.48 6.33
C ARG A 82 10.82 -7.05 6.74
N GLU A 83 10.85 -8.05 7.62
CA GLU A 83 9.66 -8.55 8.31
C GLU A 83 9.16 -7.47 9.28
N VAL A 84 7.84 -7.26 9.29
CA VAL A 84 7.18 -6.27 10.14
C VAL A 84 5.89 -6.86 10.68
N GLU A 85 5.46 -6.36 11.84
CA GLU A 85 4.09 -6.54 12.30
C GLU A 85 3.21 -5.52 11.58
N ILE A 86 2.23 -6.00 10.81
CA ILE A 86 1.32 -5.14 10.05
C ILE A 86 0.23 -4.62 10.98
N ILE A 87 0.12 -3.30 11.11
CA ILE A 87 -1.07 -2.66 11.67
C ILE A 87 -2.24 -3.04 10.74
N PRO A 88 -3.37 -3.58 11.23
CA PRO A 88 -4.45 -4.11 10.39
C PRO A 88 -5.30 -2.99 9.76
N LEU A 89 -4.65 -1.97 9.20
CA LEU A 89 -5.24 -0.79 8.62
C LEU A 89 -4.67 -0.55 7.24
N GLU A 90 -5.56 -0.11 6.35
CA GLU A 90 -5.23 0.48 5.09
C GLU A 90 -5.37 2.00 5.22
N VAL A 91 -4.26 2.72 5.02
CA VAL A 91 -4.22 4.18 5.12
C VAL A 91 -4.32 4.75 3.71
N VAL A 92 -5.43 5.39 3.41
CA VAL A 92 -5.73 5.95 2.09
C VAL A 92 -5.56 7.46 2.13
N VAL A 93 -4.71 8.00 1.25
CA VAL A 93 -4.51 9.44 1.10
C VAL A 93 -5.11 9.89 -0.23
N ARG A 94 -5.94 10.93 -0.20
CA ARG A 94 -6.68 11.44 -1.37
C ARG A 94 -6.34 12.89 -1.65
N ASN A 95 -5.94 13.19 -2.88
CA ASN A 95 -5.73 14.56 -3.36
C ASN A 95 -6.89 15.05 -4.24
N VAL A 96 -7.65 14.11 -4.81
CA VAL A 96 -8.72 14.34 -5.77
C VAL A 96 -9.91 13.46 -5.38
N ALA A 97 -11.14 13.96 -5.55
CA ALA A 97 -12.31 13.12 -5.35
C ALA A 97 -12.40 12.07 -6.46
N ALA A 98 -12.32 10.80 -6.09
CA ALA A 98 -12.45 9.67 -6.99
C ALA A 98 -12.95 8.43 -6.24
N GLY A 99 -13.38 7.41 -6.99
CA GLY A 99 -13.72 6.10 -6.45
C GLY A 99 -14.70 6.16 -5.27
N SER A 100 -14.36 5.47 -4.17
CA SER A 100 -15.27 5.33 -3.01
C SER A 100 -15.58 6.66 -2.33
N LEU A 101 -14.68 7.64 -2.35
CA LEU A 101 -14.95 8.97 -1.77
C LEU A 101 -16.01 9.72 -2.59
N ALA A 102 -15.85 9.76 -3.92
CA ALA A 102 -16.77 10.46 -4.81
C ALA A 102 -18.19 9.89 -4.68
N THR A 103 -18.33 8.56 -4.71
CA THR A 103 -19.62 7.89 -4.52
C THR A 103 -20.21 8.12 -3.13
N ARG A 104 -19.40 8.00 -2.06
CA ARG A 104 -19.89 8.10 -0.68
C ARG A 104 -20.40 9.50 -0.33
N LEU A 105 -19.78 10.55 -0.87
CA LEU A 105 -20.11 11.94 -0.55
C LEU A 105 -20.86 12.67 -1.68
N GLY A 106 -21.16 11.99 -2.80
CA GLY A 106 -21.83 12.60 -3.95
C GLY A 106 -21.00 13.70 -4.63
N LEU A 107 -19.67 13.55 -4.64
CA LEU A 107 -18.76 14.51 -5.27
C LEU A 107 -18.56 14.17 -6.75
N GLU A 108 -18.30 15.19 -7.56
CA GLU A 108 -17.89 15.01 -8.95
C GLU A 108 -16.49 14.38 -9.01
N GLU A 109 -16.36 13.25 -9.74
CA GLU A 109 -15.09 12.56 -9.91
C GLU A 109 -14.09 13.41 -10.71
N GLY A 110 -12.86 13.51 -10.21
CA GLY A 110 -11.82 14.38 -10.76
C GLY A 110 -11.75 15.77 -10.13
N SER A 111 -12.73 16.14 -9.29
CA SER A 111 -12.71 17.41 -8.56
C SER A 111 -11.55 17.47 -7.57
N ALA A 112 -10.89 18.64 -7.52
CA ALA A 112 -9.78 18.85 -6.60
C ALA A 112 -10.29 18.99 -5.16
N LEU A 113 -9.63 18.33 -4.21
CA LEU A 113 -9.91 18.51 -2.79
C LEU A 113 -9.17 19.76 -2.28
N PRO A 114 -9.77 20.53 -1.35
CA PRO A 114 -9.12 21.73 -0.80
C PRO A 114 -7.86 21.42 0.02
N ARG A 115 -7.75 20.19 0.51
CA ARG A 115 -6.56 19.61 1.16
C ARG A 115 -6.57 18.11 0.96
N SER A 116 -5.40 17.47 1.14
CA SER A 116 -5.34 16.01 1.17
C SER A 116 -6.14 15.45 2.34
N ILE A 117 -6.88 14.36 2.10
CA ILE A 117 -7.68 13.67 3.11
C ILE A 117 -7.03 12.32 3.39
N ILE A 118 -6.89 11.97 4.67
CA ILE A 118 -6.48 10.64 5.13
C ILE A 118 -7.71 9.90 5.61
N GLU A 119 -7.86 8.66 5.18
CA GLU A 119 -8.93 7.76 5.59
C GLU A 119 -8.34 6.42 6.02
N PHE A 120 -8.90 5.84 7.08
CA PHE A 120 -8.53 4.53 7.56
C PHE A 120 -9.58 3.49 7.17
N TYR A 121 -9.11 2.33 6.72
CA TYR A 121 -9.96 1.19 6.42
C TYR A 121 -9.42 -0.03 7.17
N TYR A 122 -10.29 -0.76 7.86
CA TYR A 122 -9.89 -1.96 8.59
C TYR A 122 -9.58 -3.08 7.59
N LYS A 123 -8.35 -3.58 7.58
CA LYS A 123 -7.89 -4.58 6.62
C LYS A 123 -8.54 -5.94 6.92
N ASN A 124 -9.68 -6.20 6.30
CA ASN A 124 -10.44 -7.41 6.48
C ASN A 124 -11.26 -7.72 5.23
N ASP A 125 -10.69 -8.58 4.38
CA ASP A 125 -11.27 -9.00 3.11
C ASP A 125 -12.70 -9.56 3.25
N ALA A 126 -13.01 -10.23 4.37
CA ALA A 126 -14.33 -10.82 4.61
C ALA A 126 -15.40 -9.76 4.93
N LEU A 127 -14.99 -8.65 5.54
CA LEU A 127 -15.84 -7.49 5.81
C LEU A 127 -15.83 -6.46 4.66
N GLY A 128 -15.00 -6.68 3.65
CA GLY A 128 -14.84 -5.78 2.51
C GLY A 128 -14.15 -4.47 2.87
N ASP A 129 -13.18 -4.54 3.77
CA ASP A 129 -12.33 -3.43 4.20
C ASP A 129 -13.12 -2.18 4.63
N PRO A 130 -13.92 -2.24 5.72
CA PRO A 130 -14.80 -1.14 6.11
C PRO A 130 -14.00 0.09 6.55
N MET A 131 -14.50 1.28 6.22
CA MET A 131 -13.94 2.54 6.73
C MET A 131 -14.11 2.61 8.26
N VAL A 132 -13.06 3.02 8.96
CA VAL A 132 -13.02 3.13 10.42
C VAL A 132 -12.53 4.51 10.85
N SER A 133 -12.94 4.94 12.04
CA SER A 133 -12.45 6.15 12.69
C SER A 133 -11.26 5.83 13.62
N GLU A 134 -10.54 6.86 14.05
CA GLU A 134 -9.50 6.76 15.08
C GLU A 134 -10.05 6.20 16.40
N GLU A 135 -11.31 6.49 16.72
CA GLU A 135 -12.00 5.91 17.88
C GLU A 135 -12.10 4.39 17.77
N HIS A 136 -12.43 3.84 16.59
CA HIS A 136 -12.41 2.39 16.40
C HIS A 136 -10.99 1.83 16.56
N ILE A 137 -9.99 2.49 15.97
CA ILE A 137 -8.60 2.04 15.98
C ILE A 137 -8.07 1.92 17.41
N THR A 138 -8.27 2.98 18.20
CA THR A 138 -7.81 3.05 19.59
C THR A 138 -8.64 2.15 20.51
N ALA A 139 -9.97 2.11 20.36
CA ALA A 139 -10.85 1.27 21.19
C ALA A 139 -10.58 -0.23 21.01
N PHE A 140 -10.23 -0.67 19.79
CA PHE A 140 -9.89 -2.07 19.52
C PHE A 140 -8.40 -2.39 19.66
N GLY A 141 -7.57 -1.40 20.02
CA GLY A 141 -6.14 -1.58 20.25
C GLY A 141 -5.35 -1.97 19.00
N TRP A 142 -5.79 -1.55 17.81
CA TRP A 142 -5.06 -1.82 16.56
C TRP A 142 -3.84 -0.91 16.39
N ALA A 143 -3.92 0.30 16.93
CA ALA A 143 -2.80 1.23 17.06
C ALA A 143 -3.09 2.17 18.23
N THR A 144 -2.02 2.65 18.86
CA THR A 144 -2.06 3.66 19.92
C THR A 144 -2.16 5.07 19.30
N PRO A 145 -2.63 6.09 20.06
CA PRO A 145 -2.68 7.45 19.55
C PRO A 145 -1.34 7.97 18.99
N PRO A 146 -0.17 7.74 19.65
CA PRO A 146 1.13 8.13 19.06
C PRO A 146 1.46 7.42 17.75
N GLU A 147 1.09 6.15 17.59
CA GLU A 147 1.29 5.42 16.32
C GLU A 147 0.40 5.99 15.21
N ILE A 148 -0.85 6.37 15.53
CA ILE A 148 -1.75 7.03 14.57
C ILE A 148 -1.15 8.37 14.11
N ASP A 149 -0.64 9.18 15.03
CA ASP A 149 0.01 10.45 14.72
C ASP A 149 1.23 10.24 13.80
N GLU A 150 2.07 9.24 14.08
CA GLU A 150 3.23 8.91 13.25
C GLU A 150 2.81 8.41 11.86
N VAL A 151 1.81 7.54 11.78
CA VAL A 151 1.24 7.04 10.52
C VAL A 151 0.71 8.19 9.66
N MET A 152 -0.04 9.13 10.27
CA MET A 152 -0.56 10.29 9.56
C MET A 152 0.55 11.22 9.06
N ALA A 153 1.55 11.49 9.90
CA ALA A 153 2.70 12.31 9.52
C ALA A 153 3.49 11.69 8.36
N LEU A 154 3.73 10.37 8.41
CA LEU A 154 4.39 9.64 7.33
C LEU A 154 3.54 9.62 6.06
N ALA A 155 2.22 9.39 6.16
CA ALA A 155 1.31 9.37 5.01
C ALA A 155 1.30 10.72 4.27
N LEU A 156 1.28 11.85 4.99
CA LEU A 156 1.39 13.19 4.38
C LEU A 156 2.76 13.42 3.75
N ARG A 157 3.85 13.04 4.42
CA ARG A 157 5.21 13.18 3.87
C ARG A 157 5.39 12.34 2.61
N ILE A 158 4.85 11.12 2.58
CA ILE A 158 4.81 10.26 1.40
C ILE A 158 3.99 10.94 0.30
N ASN A 159 2.81 11.49 0.63
CA ASN A 159 1.96 12.17 -0.34
C ASN A 159 2.67 13.34 -1.01
N ASP A 160 3.25 14.25 -0.22
CA ASP A 160 3.92 15.44 -0.74
C ASP A 160 5.05 15.07 -1.71
N PHE A 161 5.84 14.05 -1.35
CA PHE A 161 6.90 13.54 -2.20
C PHE A 161 6.36 12.90 -3.49
N LEU A 162 5.37 12.02 -3.37
CA LEU A 162 4.82 11.29 -4.51
C LEU A 162 4.07 12.21 -5.47
N VAL A 163 3.35 13.22 -4.97
CA VAL A 163 2.71 14.24 -5.80
C VAL A 163 3.76 14.90 -6.70
N GLY A 164 4.90 15.34 -6.14
CA GLY A 164 5.99 15.91 -6.92
C GLY A 164 6.61 14.91 -7.90
N LEU A 165 6.86 13.67 -7.47
CA LEU A 165 7.45 12.62 -8.28
C LEU A 165 6.59 12.29 -9.52
N PHE A 166 5.28 12.10 -9.33
CA PHE A 166 4.35 11.79 -10.43
C PHE A 166 4.10 13.01 -11.32
N LEU A 167 3.99 14.21 -10.74
CA LEU A 167 3.82 15.44 -11.51
C LEU A 167 5.02 15.70 -12.44
N GLY A 168 6.24 15.34 -12.00
CA GLY A 168 7.46 15.45 -12.81
C GLY A 168 7.44 14.65 -14.11
N ILE A 169 6.55 13.67 -14.25
CA ILE A 169 6.32 12.89 -15.47
C ILE A 169 4.92 13.10 -16.07
N GLY A 170 4.22 14.17 -15.65
CA GLY A 170 2.90 14.53 -16.18
C GLY A 170 1.76 13.64 -15.68
N ILE A 171 1.96 12.91 -14.58
CA ILE A 171 0.91 12.07 -13.95
C ILE A 171 0.35 12.81 -12.73
N ARG A 172 -0.98 12.93 -12.67
CA ARG A 172 -1.68 13.45 -11.49
C ARG A 172 -1.89 12.31 -10.49
N LEU A 173 -1.32 12.41 -9.30
CA LEU A 173 -1.57 11.46 -8.20
C LEU A 173 -2.96 11.73 -7.59
N VAL A 174 -3.95 10.95 -7.99
CA VAL A 174 -5.36 11.08 -7.57
C VAL A 174 -5.52 10.70 -6.09
N ASP A 175 -5.17 9.46 -5.76
CA ASP A 175 -5.10 8.91 -4.42
C ASP A 175 -4.09 7.75 -4.39
N PHE A 176 -3.73 7.32 -3.19
CA PHE A 176 -2.97 6.09 -3.00
C PHE A 176 -3.29 5.46 -1.64
N LYS A 177 -2.86 4.22 -1.46
CA LYS A 177 -3.00 3.45 -0.23
C LYS A 177 -1.65 2.93 0.24
N VAL A 178 -1.39 3.01 1.54
CA VAL A 178 -0.24 2.39 2.21
C VAL A 178 -0.68 1.50 3.36
N GLU A 179 0.21 0.56 3.69
CA GLU A 179 0.16 -0.37 4.82
C GLU A 179 1.54 -0.32 5.50
#